data_AF-A0A6A4ZHD2-F1
#
_entry.id   AF-A0A6A4ZHD2-F1
#
_cell.length_a   1.000
_cell.length_b   1.000
_cell.length_c   1.000
_cell.angle_alpha   90.00
_cell.angle_beta   90.00
_cell.angle_gamma   90.00
#
_symmetry.space_group_name_H-M   'P 1'
#
loop_
_entity.id
_entity.type
_entity.pdbx_description
1 polymer ?
#
loop_
_entity_poly.entity_id
_entity_poly.type
_entity_poly.pdbx_seq_one_letter_code
_entity_poly.pdbx_strand_id
1 'polypeptide(L)'
;MFRDRHDIHAAALLKDAAESSINDNGELFQDYPVSWAVLIDKGYNGLTASTRAIHPKKRPSNGTVDRHDLERNANVLSDRVIVENFFGRVCLL
;
A
#
# COMPACT_ATOMS: atom_id res chain seq x y z
N MET A 1 10.42 -10.31 -9.22
CA MET A 1 10.81 -9.96 -7.84
C MET A 1 9.61 -9.82 -6.89
N PHE A 2 8.51 -9.12 -7.25
CA PHE A 2 7.22 -9.26 -6.53
C PHE A 2 6.23 -10.17 -7.28
N ARG A 3 6.05 -9.95 -8.59
CA ARG A 3 5.19 -10.80 -9.44
C ARG A 3 5.58 -12.28 -9.44
N ASP A 4 6.88 -12.58 -9.47
CA ASP A 4 7.40 -13.97 -9.49
C ASP A 4 7.17 -14.73 -8.18
N ARG A 5 6.82 -14.02 -7.10
CA ARG A 5 6.53 -14.58 -5.76
C ARG A 5 5.24 -13.95 -5.21
N HIS A 6 4.28 -13.71 -6.09
CA HIS A 6 3.06 -12.97 -5.77
C HIS A 6 2.27 -13.63 -4.65
N ASP A 7 2.22 -14.96 -4.64
CA ASP A 7 1.61 -15.78 -3.60
C ASP A 7 2.23 -15.54 -2.21
N ILE A 8 3.55 -15.53 -2.12
CA ILE A 8 4.30 -15.28 -0.88
C ILE A 8 4.03 -13.86 -0.37
N HIS A 9 4.08 -12.88 -1.27
CA HIS A 9 3.82 -11.49 -0.91
C HIS A 9 2.35 -11.24 -0.55
N ALA A 10 1.40 -11.88 -1.24
CA ALA A 10 -0.02 -11.78 -0.93
C ALA A 10 -0.34 -12.38 0.45
N ALA A 11 0.28 -13.51 0.80
CA ALA A 11 0.14 -14.11 2.12
C ALA A 11 0.68 -13.18 3.22
N ALA A 12 1.81 -12.52 2.97
CA ALA A 12 2.43 -11.58 3.91
C ALA A 12 1.58 -10.31 4.18
N LEU A 13 0.66 -9.97 3.27
CA LEU A 13 -0.24 -8.82 3.38
C LEU A 13 -1.55 -9.13 4.11
N LEU A 14 -1.86 -10.40 4.38
CA LEU A 14 -3.09 -10.76 5.09
C LEU A 14 -3.09 -10.17 6.50
N LYS A 15 -4.23 -9.58 6.87
CA LYS A 15 -4.50 -9.11 8.23
C LYS A 15 -4.76 -10.32 9.11
N ASP A 16 -4.16 -10.33 10.29
CA ASP A 16 -4.62 -11.20 11.37
C ASP A 16 -5.88 -10.62 12.07
N ALA A 17 -6.39 -11.37 13.05
CA ALA A 17 -7.61 -10.99 13.77
C ALA A 17 -7.44 -9.71 14.60
N ALA A 18 -6.24 -9.42 15.12
CA ALA A 18 -5.95 -8.20 15.85
C ALA A 18 -5.81 -7.01 14.89
N GLU A 19 -5.16 -7.23 13.75
CA GLU A 19 -4.95 -6.26 12.68
C GLU A 19 -6.24 -5.83 11.99
N SER A 20 -7.27 -6.66 12.01
CA SER A 20 -8.59 -6.34 11.44
C SER A 20 -9.28 -5.15 12.12
N SER A 21 -8.88 -4.84 13.37
CA SER A 21 -9.39 -3.69 14.13
C SER A 21 -8.60 -2.40 13.89
N ILE A 22 -7.45 -2.48 13.23
CA ILE A 22 -6.59 -1.32 12.96
C ILE A 22 -7.17 -0.54 11.79
N ASN A 23 -7.29 0.78 11.98
CA ASN A 23 -7.78 1.68 10.95
C ASN A 23 -6.83 1.72 9.74
N ASP A 24 -7.39 1.55 8.56
CA ASP A 24 -6.68 1.51 7.28
C ASP A 24 -7.07 2.73 6.44
N ASN A 25 -6.16 3.70 6.34
CA ASN A 25 -6.42 4.96 5.64
C ASN A 25 -6.18 4.89 4.13
N GLY A 26 -5.79 3.73 3.60
CA GLY A 26 -5.54 3.56 2.19
C GLY A 26 -6.84 3.50 1.37
N GLU A 27 -6.78 3.92 0.11
CA GLU A 27 -7.88 3.71 -0.84
C GLU A 27 -8.16 2.23 -1.06
N LEU A 28 -9.42 1.85 -1.37
CA LEU A 28 -9.87 0.46 -1.61
C LEU A 28 -9.81 -0.48 -0.39
N PHE A 29 -9.72 0.04 0.84
CA PHE A 29 -9.72 -0.81 2.05
C PHE A 29 -11.00 -1.63 2.19
N GLN A 30 -12.14 -1.13 1.71
CA GLN A 30 -13.42 -1.84 1.76
C GLN A 30 -13.48 -3.03 0.80
N ASP A 31 -12.80 -2.93 -0.35
CA ASP A 31 -12.73 -4.01 -1.34
C ASP A 31 -11.71 -5.09 -0.92
N TYR A 32 -10.78 -4.74 -0.02
CA TYR A 32 -9.73 -5.62 0.50
C TYR A 32 -9.69 -5.59 2.04
N PRO A 33 -10.77 -5.97 2.73
CA PRO A 33 -10.89 -5.78 4.18
C PRO A 33 -9.89 -6.65 4.97
N VAL A 34 -9.46 -7.77 4.38
CA VAL A 34 -8.56 -8.76 5.00
C VAL A 34 -7.10 -8.58 4.57
N SER A 35 -6.76 -7.55 3.80
CA SER A 35 -5.40 -7.34 3.30
C SER A 35 -4.93 -5.91 3.54
N TRP A 36 -3.68 -5.78 3.94
CA TRP A 36 -2.97 -4.51 3.91
C TRP A 36 -2.68 -4.08 2.48
N ALA A 37 -2.52 -2.76 2.30
CA ALA A 37 -2.12 -2.19 1.03
C ALA A 37 -0.60 -2.18 0.86
N VAL A 38 -0.17 -2.24 -0.41
CA VAL A 38 1.24 -2.11 -0.81
C VAL A 38 1.51 -0.71 -1.34
N LEU A 39 2.55 -0.03 -0.84
CA LEU A 39 3.03 1.22 -1.42
C LEU A 39 3.89 0.94 -2.66
N ILE A 40 3.46 1.42 -3.81
CA ILE A 40 4.22 1.27 -5.05
C ILE A 40 5.07 2.51 -5.31
N ASP A 41 6.40 2.34 -5.33
CA ASP A 41 7.31 3.28 -6.00
C ASP A 41 7.77 2.74 -7.37
N LYS A 42 8.49 3.57 -8.15
CA LYS A 42 8.85 3.55 -9.60
C LYS A 42 9.33 2.23 -10.27
N GLY A 43 9.01 1.03 -9.77
CA GLY A 43 9.32 -0.26 -10.37
C GLY A 43 8.18 -1.29 -10.40
N TYR A 44 7.03 -1.02 -9.76
CA TYR A 44 5.96 -2.02 -9.59
C TYR A 44 4.71 -1.78 -10.45
N ASN A 45 4.88 -1.34 -11.70
CA ASN A 45 3.74 -1.13 -12.60
C ASN A 45 3.02 -2.46 -12.92
N GLY A 46 1.72 -2.55 -12.61
CA GLY A 46 0.85 -3.70 -12.95
C GLY A 46 0.44 -4.63 -11.80
N LEU A 47 0.70 -4.25 -10.55
CA LEU A 47 0.31 -5.00 -9.35
C LEU A 47 -1.18 -4.88 -8.97
N THR A 48 -1.83 -3.81 -9.43
CA THR A 48 -3.21 -3.44 -9.09
C THR A 48 -4.26 -4.46 -9.53
N ALA A 49 -3.92 -5.40 -10.43
CA ALA A 49 -4.83 -6.45 -10.87
C ALA A 49 -4.91 -7.65 -9.90
N SER A 50 -3.99 -7.76 -8.94
CA SER A 50 -3.87 -8.96 -8.09
C SER A 50 -3.61 -8.65 -6.61
N THR A 51 -3.30 -7.40 -6.28
CA THR A 51 -3.07 -6.93 -4.90
C THR A 51 -3.51 -5.48 -4.80
N ARG A 52 -4.04 -5.10 -3.63
CA ARG A 52 -4.34 -3.69 -3.33
C ARG A 52 -3.04 -2.89 -3.25
N ALA A 53 -2.84 -2.03 -4.23
CA ALA A 53 -1.67 -1.19 -4.32
C ALA A 53 -2.03 0.28 -4.30
N ILE A 54 -1.28 1.04 -3.51
CA ILE A 54 -1.40 2.48 -3.38
C ILE A 54 -0.23 3.13 -4.11
N HIS A 55 -0.57 3.90 -5.13
CA HIS A 55 0.38 4.78 -5.78
C HIS A 55 0.43 6.10 -5.02
N PRO A 56 1.59 6.53 -4.51
CA PRO A 56 1.75 7.86 -3.98
C PRO A 56 1.42 8.88 -5.06
N LYS A 57 0.61 9.88 -4.74
CA LYS A 57 0.34 10.96 -5.68
C LYS A 57 1.58 11.84 -5.78
N LYS A 58 2.15 11.92 -6.98
CA LYS A 58 3.38 12.66 -7.25
C LYS A 58 3.07 13.99 -7.89
N ARG A 59 3.99 14.94 -7.74
CA ARG A 59 3.90 16.19 -8.47
C ARG A 59 3.87 15.92 -9.99
N PRO A 60 3.00 16.59 -10.75
CA PRO A 60 3.12 16.58 -12.20
C PRO A 60 4.43 17.27 -12.60
N SER A 61 4.93 16.97 -13.82
CA SER A 61 6.28 17.35 -14.27
C SER A 61 6.60 18.84 -14.10
N ASN A 62 5.60 19.72 -14.20
CA ASN A 62 5.73 21.18 -14.06
C ASN A 62 4.73 21.78 -13.05
N GLY A 63 4.31 21.03 -12.03
CA GLY A 63 3.31 21.52 -11.08
C GLY A 63 3.59 21.16 -9.62
N THR A 64 2.77 21.70 -8.73
CA THR A 64 2.73 21.34 -7.31
C THR A 64 1.72 20.22 -7.10
N VAL A 65 1.96 19.37 -6.10
CA VAL A 65 0.93 18.45 -5.60
C VAL A 65 -0.16 19.28 -4.93
N ASP A 66 -1.42 18.98 -5.21
CA ASP A 66 -2.54 19.66 -4.56
C ASP A 66 -2.53 19.42 -3.04
N ARG A 67 -3.08 20.35 -2.26
CA ARG A 67 -3.13 20.22 -0.80
C ARG A 67 -3.87 18.97 -0.35
N HIS A 68 -4.95 18.58 -1.03
CA HIS A 68 -5.70 17.36 -0.71
C HIS A 68 -4.87 16.11 -1.01
N ASP A 69 -4.07 16.13 -2.07
CA ASP A 69 -3.20 15.02 -2.43
C ASP A 69 -2.03 14.87 -1.44
N LEU A 70 -1.51 15.98 -0.91
CA LEU A 70 -0.52 15.98 0.17
C LEU A 70 -1.11 15.43 1.47
N GLU A 71 -2.30 15.87 1.86
CA GLU A 71 -3.00 15.38 3.05
C GLU A 71 -3.33 13.89 2.93
N ARG A 72 -3.84 13.45 1.77
CA ARG A 72 -4.07 12.03 1.47
C ARG A 72 -2.77 11.23 1.57
N ASN A 73 -1.68 11.70 0.97
CA ASN A 73 -0.39 11.02 1.07
C ASN A 73 0.10 10.97 2.53
N ALA A 74 -0.05 12.05 3.29
CA ALA A 74 0.34 12.11 4.70
C ALA A 74 -0.47 11.11 5.54
N ASN A 75 -1.79 10.99 5.32
CA ASN A 75 -2.65 10.04 6.02
C ASN A 75 -2.32 8.58 5.70
N VAL A 76 -1.91 8.29 4.47
CA VAL A 76 -1.45 6.95 4.07
C VAL A 76 -0.05 6.66 4.61
N LEU A 77 0.84 7.66 4.63
CA LEU A 77 2.22 7.51 5.13
C LEU A 77 2.28 7.44 6.67
N SER A 78 1.34 8.09 7.37
CA SER A 78 1.21 8.01 8.82
C SER A 78 0.61 6.68 9.27
N ASP A 79 -0.01 5.93 8.34
CA ASP A 79 -0.47 4.58 8.56
C ASP A 79 0.75 3.64 8.67
N ARG A 80 1.26 3.57 9.90
CA ARG A 80 2.45 2.81 10.26
C ARG A 80 2.38 1.36 9.77
N VAL A 81 1.19 0.80 9.69
CA VAL A 81 0.98 -0.59 9.28
C VAL A 81 1.15 -0.78 7.77
N ILE A 82 0.73 0.19 6.95
CA ILE A 82 0.95 0.15 5.50
C ILE A 82 2.45 0.27 5.19
N VAL A 83 3.18 1.12 5.91
CA VAL A 83 4.62 1.32 5.72
C VAL A 83 5.42 0.13 6.26
N GLU A 84 5.13 -0.36 7.47
CA GLU A 84 5.85 -1.47 8.10
C GLU A 84 5.51 -2.83 7.47
N ASN A 85 4.29 -3.06 6.98
CA ASN A 85 3.99 -4.32 6.27
C ASN A 85 4.59 -4.35 4.87
N PHE A 86 4.71 -3.22 4.19
CA PHE A 86 5.43 -3.17 2.93
C PHE A 86 6.95 -3.29 3.09
N PHE A 87 7.58 -2.54 4.02
CA PHE A 87 9.03 -2.60 4.18
C PHE A 87 9.51 -3.77 5.05
N GLY A 88 8.72 -4.19 6.03
CA GLY A 88 9.08 -5.24 6.99
C GLY A 88 8.70 -6.63 6.49
N ARG A 89 7.46 -6.87 6.09
CA ARG A 89 7.02 -8.23 5.71
C ARG A 89 7.41 -8.61 4.29
N VAL A 90 7.32 -7.68 3.33
CA VAL A 90 7.59 -7.94 1.90
C VAL A 90 9.09 -7.87 1.54
N CYS A 91 9.90 -7.01 2.19
CA CYS A 91 11.34 -6.94 1.91
C CYS A 91 12.20 -7.97 2.67
N LEU A 92 11.66 -8.65 3.69
CA LEU A 92 12.34 -9.73 4.42
C LEU A 92 12.15 -11.13 3.77
N LEU A 93 11.45 -11.22 2.63
CA LEU A 93 11.10 -12.46 1.89
C LEU A 93 11.95 -12.71 0.63
#